data_AF-A0A7X7E6Y2-F1
#
_entry.id   AF-A0A7X7E6Y2-F1
#
_cell.length_a   1.000
_cell.length_b   1.000
_cell.length_c   1.000
_cell.angle_alpha   90.00
_cell.angle_beta   90.00
_cell.angle_gamma   90.00
#
_symmetry.space_group_name_H-M   'P 1'
#
loop_
_entity.id
_entity.type
_entity.pdbx_description
1 polymer ?
#
loop_
_entity_poly.entity_id
_entity_poly.type
_entity_poly.pdbx_seq_one_letter_code
_entity_poly.pdbx_strand_id
1 'polypeptide(L)'
;FEIDEEPPPVSNVCTVFAKSEATSLLRAGWSVNRVLAAYCAAMAQRVAGLIERIGVEREFFITGGIGKNIGVTKRIERLIGVEAVKLPADTVLDSQIAGALGAALFAHSLHRKAEKERAKAGGSAGAVDPTPSDAAVAGASVEERL
;
A
#
# COMPACT_ATOMS: atom_id res chain seq x y z
N PHE A 1 -0.45 -19.65 9.32
CA PHE A 1 -1.34 -20.02 10.43
C PHE A 1 -1.24 -21.51 10.58
N GLU A 2 -1.18 -22.02 11.80
CA GLU A 2 -1.32 -23.46 12.06
C GLU A 2 -2.82 -23.77 12.02
N ILE A 3 -3.30 -24.13 10.83
CA ILE A 3 -4.68 -24.51 10.53
C ILE A 3 -4.66 -25.71 9.57
N ASP A 4 -5.57 -26.66 9.77
CA ASP A 4 -5.62 -27.90 8.97
C ASP A 4 -6.30 -27.68 7.60
N GLU A 5 -7.26 -26.75 7.53
CA GLU A 5 -8.01 -26.41 6.32
C GLU A 5 -8.27 -24.89 6.27
N GLU A 6 -8.39 -24.34 5.06
CA GLU A 6 -8.76 -22.94 4.86
C GLU A 6 -10.25 -22.75 5.25
N PRO A 7 -10.55 -21.96 6.30
CA PRO A 7 -11.92 -21.77 6.74
C PRO A 7 -12.72 -20.92 5.74
N PRO A 8 -14.05 -21.08 5.69
CA PRO A 8 -14.88 -20.20 4.88
C PRO A 8 -14.74 -18.74 5.33
N PRO A 9 -14.86 -17.78 4.40
CA PRO A 9 -14.81 -16.36 4.69
C PRO A 9 -15.96 -15.94 5.61
N VAL A 10 -15.67 -15.05 6.55
CA VAL A 10 -16.66 -14.41 7.44
C VAL A 10 -17.05 -13.03 6.94
N SER A 11 -18.03 -12.39 7.59
CA SER A 11 -18.45 -11.04 7.21
C SER A 11 -17.34 -10.02 7.47
N ASN A 12 -17.00 -9.22 6.47
CA ASN A 12 -15.93 -8.22 6.55
C ASN A 12 -16.40 -6.80 6.22
N VAL A 13 -17.71 -6.54 6.15
CA VAL A 13 -18.28 -5.23 5.73
C VAL A 13 -18.03 -4.14 6.77
N CYS A 14 -18.20 -4.45 8.05
CA CYS A 14 -18.10 -3.49 9.13
C CYS A 14 -17.15 -4.01 10.20
N THR A 15 -16.16 -3.20 10.57
CA THR A 15 -15.16 -3.54 11.59
C THR A 15 -15.78 -3.73 12.98
N VAL A 16 -16.86 -2.99 13.28
CA VAL A 16 -17.61 -3.12 14.53
C VAL A 16 -18.30 -4.49 14.60
N PHE A 17 -19.01 -4.89 13.53
CA PHE A 17 -19.67 -6.20 13.49
C PHE A 17 -18.66 -7.36 13.44
N ALA A 18 -17.55 -7.18 12.74
CA ALA A 18 -16.46 -8.16 12.70
C ALA A 18 -15.91 -8.46 14.10
N LYS A 19 -15.76 -7.45 14.98
CA LYS A 19 -15.34 -7.68 16.37
C LYS A 19 -16.35 -8.55 17.15
N SER A 20 -17.64 -8.25 17.02
CA SER A 20 -18.68 -9.04 17.72
C SER A 20 -18.75 -10.47 17.19
N GLU A 21 -18.68 -10.66 15.88
CA GLU A 21 -18.69 -11.98 15.23
C GLU A 21 -17.46 -12.79 15.62
N ALA A 22 -16.25 -12.20 15.56
CA ALA A 22 -15.02 -12.85 16.00
C ALA A 22 -15.12 -13.35 17.45
N THR A 23 -15.71 -12.54 18.34
CA THR A 23 -15.91 -12.93 19.75
C THR A 23 -16.87 -14.11 19.86
N SER A 24 -17.95 -14.12 19.06
CA SER A 24 -18.90 -15.22 19.02
C SER A 24 -18.27 -16.52 18.49
N LEU A 25 -17.42 -16.45 17.46
CA LEU A 25 -16.70 -17.62 16.91
C LEU A 25 -15.72 -18.21 17.94
N LEU A 26 -14.99 -17.36 18.66
CA LEU A 26 -14.11 -17.80 19.74
C LEU A 26 -14.91 -18.49 20.86
N ARG A 27 -16.08 -17.96 21.24
CA ARG A 27 -16.98 -18.60 22.22
C ARG A 27 -17.58 -19.90 21.71
N ALA A 28 -17.77 -20.04 20.40
CA ALA A 28 -18.19 -21.27 19.75
C ALA A 28 -17.08 -22.33 19.63
N GLY A 29 -15.89 -22.06 20.20
CA GLY A 29 -14.79 -23.01 20.27
C GLY A 29 -13.85 -22.97 19.07
N TRP A 30 -13.97 -21.99 18.17
CA TRP A 30 -12.98 -21.81 17.10
C TRP A 30 -11.63 -21.36 17.68
N SER A 31 -10.54 -21.92 17.18
CA SER A 31 -9.20 -21.46 17.54
C SER A 31 -8.94 -20.05 17.00
N VAL A 32 -8.05 -19.31 17.68
CA VAL A 32 -7.63 -17.97 17.24
C VAL A 32 -7.09 -18.01 15.81
N ASN A 33 -6.28 -19.01 15.47
CA ASN A 33 -5.73 -19.19 14.13
C ASN A 33 -6.83 -19.36 13.08
N ARG A 34 -7.87 -20.17 13.38
CA ARG A 34 -9.00 -20.38 12.47
C ARG A 34 -9.81 -19.10 12.25
N VAL A 35 -10.07 -18.34 13.31
CA VAL A 35 -10.77 -17.05 13.21
C VAL A 35 -9.97 -16.05 12.38
N LEU A 36 -8.67 -15.90 12.67
CA LEU A 36 -7.78 -15.00 11.91
C LEU A 36 -7.71 -15.38 10.42
N ALA A 37 -7.60 -16.68 10.13
CA ALA A 37 -7.58 -17.17 8.76
C ALA A 37 -8.88 -16.86 8.01
N ALA A 38 -10.04 -17.01 8.65
CA ALA A 38 -11.34 -16.70 8.06
C ALA A 38 -11.46 -15.21 7.69
N TYR A 39 -11.01 -14.30 8.57
CA TYR A 39 -10.98 -12.86 8.26
C TYR A 39 -9.97 -12.52 7.16
N CYS A 40 -8.81 -13.18 7.14
CA CYS A 40 -7.83 -13.00 6.07
C CYS A 40 -8.39 -13.45 4.72
N ALA A 41 -9.09 -14.59 4.68
CA ALA A 41 -9.78 -15.11 3.50
C ALA A 41 -10.86 -14.15 3.01
N ALA A 42 -11.73 -13.68 3.91
CA ALA A 42 -12.76 -12.71 3.58
C ALA A 42 -12.17 -11.44 2.96
N MET A 43 -11.12 -10.88 3.57
CA MET A 43 -10.46 -9.68 3.05
C MET A 43 -9.84 -9.92 1.67
N ALA A 44 -9.14 -11.04 1.49
CA ALA A 44 -8.52 -11.38 0.22
C ALA A 44 -9.53 -11.53 -0.91
N GLN A 45 -10.67 -12.21 -0.67
CA GLN A 45 -11.74 -12.37 -1.65
C GLN A 45 -12.36 -11.03 -2.06
N ARG A 46 -12.60 -10.13 -1.11
CA ARG A 46 -13.09 -8.79 -1.43
C ARG A 46 -12.13 -8.05 -2.33
N VAL A 47 -10.85 -8.04 -1.99
CA VAL A 47 -9.83 -7.31 -2.75
C VAL A 47 -9.66 -7.92 -4.14
N ALA A 48 -9.58 -9.25 -4.24
CA ALA A 48 -9.51 -9.95 -5.52
C ALA A 48 -10.72 -9.64 -6.41
N GLY A 49 -11.94 -9.69 -5.88
CA GLY A 49 -13.14 -9.37 -6.64
C GLY A 49 -13.24 -7.91 -7.10
N LEU A 50 -12.50 -6.98 -6.48
CA LEU A 50 -12.35 -5.60 -6.98
C LEU A 50 -11.30 -5.54 -8.10
N ILE A 51 -10.18 -6.24 -7.93
CA ILE A 51 -9.09 -6.31 -8.91
C ILE A 51 -9.57 -6.96 -10.22
N GLU A 52 -10.33 -8.05 -10.14
CA GLU A 52 -10.86 -8.77 -11.32
C GLU A 52 -11.74 -7.88 -12.22
N ARG A 53 -12.44 -6.89 -11.64
CA ARG A 53 -13.31 -5.98 -12.39
C ARG A 53 -12.54 -4.96 -13.23
N ILE A 54 -11.33 -4.60 -12.79
CA ILE A 54 -10.47 -3.61 -13.46
C ILE A 54 -9.38 -4.28 -14.32
N GLY A 55 -9.16 -5.58 -14.13
CA GLY A 55 -8.04 -6.31 -14.72
C GLY A 55 -6.77 -6.18 -13.86
N VAL A 56 -5.95 -7.23 -13.86
CA VAL A 56 -4.63 -7.22 -13.21
C VAL A 56 -3.54 -7.28 -14.26
N GLU A 57 -2.59 -6.35 -14.16
CA GLU A 57 -1.39 -6.33 -14.98
C GLU A 57 -0.21 -6.95 -14.21
N ARG A 58 0.82 -7.36 -14.95
CA ARG A 58 2.10 -7.72 -14.33
C ARG A 58 2.68 -6.52 -13.59
N GLU A 59 3.53 -6.77 -12.60
CA GLU A 59 4.11 -5.73 -11.72
C GLU A 59 3.09 -5.10 -10.75
N PHE A 60 2.14 -5.91 -10.28
CA PHE A 60 1.19 -5.55 -9.25
C PHE A 60 1.88 -5.22 -7.92
N PHE A 61 1.58 -4.07 -7.31
CA PHE A 61 2.14 -3.67 -6.00
C PHE A 61 1.04 -3.41 -4.97
N ILE A 62 1.23 -3.92 -3.75
CA ILE A 62 0.31 -3.70 -2.63
C ILE A 62 0.89 -2.66 -1.69
N THR A 63 0.24 -1.49 -1.60
CA THR A 63 0.60 -0.41 -0.68
C THR A 63 -0.20 -0.46 0.63
N GLY A 64 0.15 0.39 1.59
CA GLY A 64 -0.49 0.48 2.89
C GLY A 64 -0.10 -0.64 3.86
N GLY A 65 -0.83 -0.73 4.98
CA GLY A 65 -0.60 -1.73 6.02
C GLY A 65 -0.91 -3.16 5.58
N ILE A 66 -1.85 -3.35 4.65
CA ILE A 66 -2.18 -4.67 4.09
C ILE A 66 -0.99 -5.30 3.36
N GLY A 67 -0.10 -4.49 2.76
CA GLY A 67 1.12 -4.98 2.10
C GLY A 67 2.06 -5.76 3.03
N LYS A 68 2.01 -5.51 4.34
CA LYS A 68 2.78 -6.25 5.35
C LYS A 68 2.03 -7.44 5.95
N ASN A 69 0.74 -7.58 5.68
CA ASN A 69 -0.05 -8.70 6.17
C ASN A 69 0.09 -9.91 5.25
N ILE A 70 1.08 -10.76 5.55
CA ILE A 70 1.35 -12.00 4.80
C ILE A 70 0.15 -12.96 4.73
N GLY A 71 -0.78 -12.87 5.69
CA GLY A 71 -1.99 -13.70 5.72
C GLY A 71 -2.98 -13.30 4.62
N VAL A 72 -3.03 -12.02 4.28
CA VAL A 72 -3.92 -11.47 3.26
C VAL A 72 -3.23 -11.39 1.90
N THR A 73 -1.99 -10.87 1.83
CA THR A 73 -1.27 -10.70 0.56
C THR A 73 -1.11 -12.02 -0.18
N LYS A 74 -0.64 -13.08 0.49
CA LYS A 74 -0.51 -14.42 -0.13
C LYS A 74 -1.84 -15.00 -0.63
N ARG A 75 -2.95 -14.64 0.00
CA ARG A 75 -4.29 -15.10 -0.44
C ARG A 75 -4.75 -14.32 -1.66
N ILE A 76 -4.49 -13.01 -1.68
CA ILE A 76 -4.75 -12.16 -2.87
C ILE A 76 -3.96 -12.68 -4.06
N GLU A 77 -2.65 -12.90 -3.91
CA GLU A 77 -1.76 -13.42 -4.96
C GLU A 77 -2.28 -14.73 -5.55
N ARG A 78 -2.73 -15.67 -4.69
CA ARG A 78 -3.32 -16.93 -5.13
C ARG A 78 -4.64 -16.76 -5.89
N LEU A 79 -5.50 -15.83 -5.45
CA LEU A 79 -6.80 -15.60 -6.07
C LEU A 79 -6.66 -14.96 -7.45
N ILE A 80 -5.75 -13.99 -7.59
CA ILE A 80 -5.55 -13.25 -8.85
C ILE A 80 -4.53 -13.91 -9.80
N GLY A 81 -3.75 -14.89 -9.31
CA GLY A 81 -2.75 -15.61 -10.11
C GLY A 81 -1.48 -14.79 -10.42
N VAL A 82 -1.22 -13.70 -9.69
CA VAL A 82 -0.07 -12.80 -9.89
C VAL A 82 0.58 -12.51 -8.55
N GLU A 83 1.91 -12.65 -8.49
CA GLU A 83 2.68 -12.28 -7.30
C GLU A 83 2.84 -10.77 -7.19
N ALA A 84 2.71 -10.25 -5.96
CA ALA A 84 2.94 -8.83 -5.73
C ALA A 84 4.44 -8.53 -5.75
N VAL A 85 4.80 -7.41 -6.36
CA VAL A 85 6.15 -6.86 -6.33
C VAL A 85 6.54 -6.59 -4.89
N LYS A 86 7.73 -7.07 -4.50
CA LYS A 86 8.29 -6.85 -3.17
C LYS A 86 9.33 -5.75 -3.25
N LEU A 87 9.33 -4.91 -2.23
CA LEU A 87 10.39 -3.93 -2.04
C LEU A 87 11.71 -4.63 -1.68
N PRO A 88 12.86 -4.15 -2.19
CA PRO A 88 14.17 -4.62 -1.75
C PRO A 88 14.32 -4.50 -0.23
N ALA A 89 15.04 -5.43 0.41
CA ALA A 89 15.17 -5.44 1.88
C ALA A 89 16.02 -4.27 2.42
N ASP A 90 16.85 -3.68 1.58
CA ASP A 90 17.81 -2.60 1.85
C ASP A 90 17.27 -1.20 1.52
N THR A 91 16.02 -1.09 1.07
CA THR A 91 15.43 0.19 0.71
C THR A 91 14.86 0.94 1.91
N VAL A 92 14.87 2.27 1.83
CA VAL A 92 14.16 3.17 2.77
C VAL A 92 12.65 3.26 2.49
N LEU A 93 12.20 2.69 1.38
CA LEU A 93 10.79 2.69 0.98
C LEU A 93 9.99 1.69 1.83
N ASP A 94 8.79 2.11 2.25
CA ASP A 94 7.85 1.28 3.00
C ASP A 94 6.47 1.36 2.34
N SER A 95 5.83 0.21 2.13
CA SER A 95 4.46 0.14 1.59
C SER A 95 3.49 1.01 2.38
N GLN A 96 3.68 1.14 3.71
CA GLN A 96 2.82 1.93 4.60
C GLN A 96 2.86 3.43 4.32
N ILE A 97 3.99 3.98 3.85
CA ILE A 97 4.17 5.42 3.64
C ILE A 97 4.02 5.85 2.18
N ALA A 98 3.80 4.89 1.26
CA ALA A 98 3.70 5.16 -0.17
C ALA A 98 2.68 6.26 -0.52
N GLY A 99 1.54 6.31 0.19
CA GLY A 99 0.54 7.36 -0.01
C GLY A 99 1.02 8.75 0.40
N ALA A 100 1.73 8.87 1.52
CA ALA A 100 2.30 10.14 1.98
C ALA A 100 3.42 10.62 1.03
N LEU A 101 4.26 9.70 0.56
CA LEU A 101 5.27 9.99 -0.45
C LEU A 101 4.64 10.53 -1.74
N GLY A 102 3.58 9.87 -2.24
CA GLY A 102 2.83 10.34 -3.39
C GLY A 102 2.25 11.74 -3.21
N ALA A 103 1.69 12.04 -2.03
CA ALA A 103 1.17 13.37 -1.71
C ALA A 103 2.28 14.45 -1.71
N ALA A 104 3.45 14.15 -1.14
CA ALA A 104 4.60 15.07 -1.13
C ALA A 104 5.11 15.36 -2.55
N LEU A 105 5.26 14.33 -3.38
CA LEU A 105 5.65 14.47 -4.78
C LEU A 105 4.62 15.26 -5.59
N PHE A 106 3.33 15.01 -5.33
CA PHE A 106 2.24 15.73 -5.98
C PHE A 106 2.27 17.23 -5.62
N ALA A 107 2.40 17.57 -4.34
CA ALA A 107 2.52 18.96 -3.89
C ALA A 107 3.76 19.66 -4.49
N HIS A 108 4.90 18.99 -4.50
CA HIS A 108 6.13 19.51 -5.12
C HIS A 108 5.95 19.77 -6.63
N SER A 109 5.27 18.88 -7.35
CA SER A 109 4.99 19.04 -8.78
C SER A 109 4.11 20.26 -9.07
N LEU A 110 3.07 20.48 -8.25
CA LEU A 110 2.17 21.63 -8.37
C LEU A 110 2.89 22.94 -8.07
N HIS A 111 3.72 22.96 -7.02
CA HIS A 111 4.52 24.13 -6.68
C HIS A 111 5.46 24.51 -7.83
N ARG A 112 6.20 23.56 -8.39
CA ARG A 112 7.10 23.82 -9.54
C ARG A 112 6.36 24.29 -10.79
N LYS A 113 5.15 23.80 -11.05
CA LYS A 113 4.33 24.27 -12.17
C LYS A 113 3.92 25.73 -11.94
N ALA A 114 3.47 26.07 -10.74
CA ALA A 114 3.10 27.43 -10.37
C ALA A 114 4.28 28.41 -10.46
N GLU A 115 5.49 28.02 -10.02
CA GLU A 115 6.71 28.83 -10.14
C GLU A 115 7.05 29.14 -11.61
N LYS A 116 6.96 28.13 -12.50
CA LYS A 116 7.19 28.33 -13.95
C LYS A 116 6.16 29.27 -14.58
N GLU A 117 4.90 29.17 -14.17
CA GLU A 117 3.84 30.07 -14.64
C GLU A 117 4.04 31.50 -14.13
N ARG A 118 4.47 31.67 -12.88
CA ARG A 118 4.84 32.98 -12.29
C ARG A 118 6.05 33.61 -12.99
N ALA A 119 7.08 32.82 -13.27
CA ALA A 119 8.27 33.29 -13.99
C ALA A 119 7.94 33.72 -15.43
N LYS A 120 7.01 33.03 -16.11
CA LYS A 120 6.52 33.41 -17.45
C LYS A 120 5.65 34.66 -17.42
N ALA A 121 4.97 34.95 -16.31
CA ALA A 121 4.13 36.13 -16.14
C ALA A 121 4.90 37.42 -15.76
N GLY A 122 6.23 37.39 -15.69
CA GLY A 122 7.07 38.58 -15.50
C GLY A 122 7.13 39.14 -14.07
N GLY A 123 6.70 38.38 -13.05
CA GLY A 123 6.78 38.81 -11.66
C GLY A 123 8.20 38.67 -11.09
N SER A 124 8.81 39.78 -10.63
CA SER A 124 10.10 39.78 -9.93
C SER A 124 10.03 38.96 -8.63
N ALA A 125 11.06 38.15 -8.41
CA ALA A 125 11.17 37.15 -7.35
C ALA A 125 11.02 37.70 -5.92
N GLY A 126 10.21 37.00 -5.11
CA GLY A 126 10.56 36.77 -3.72
C GLY A 126 11.28 35.43 -3.65
N ALA A 127 12.56 35.41 -3.31
CA ALA A 127 13.29 34.17 -3.11
C ALA A 127 12.63 33.38 -1.97
N VAL A 128 12.04 32.23 -2.31
CA VAL A 128 11.69 31.22 -1.31
C VAL A 128 12.93 30.35 -1.18
N ASP A 129 13.41 30.22 0.07
CA ASP A 129 14.59 29.44 0.44
C ASP A 129 14.61 28.07 -0.29
N PRO A 130 15.75 27.63 -0.85
CA PRO A 130 15.85 26.29 -1.41
C PRO A 130 15.45 25.28 -0.33
N THR A 131 14.49 24.41 -0.66
CA THR A 131 14.12 23.37 0.29
C THR A 131 15.31 22.41 0.45
N PRO A 132 15.53 21.80 1.63
CA PRO A 132 16.67 20.90 1.87
C PRO A 132 16.77 19.75 0.84
N SER A 133 15.67 19.36 0.19
CA SER A 133 15.66 18.36 -0.88
C SER A 133 16.21 18.84 -2.22
N ASP A 134 16.14 20.15 -2.52
CA ASP A 134 16.65 20.69 -3.79
C ASP A 134 18.18 20.62 -3.86
N ALA A 135 18.86 20.69 -2.71
CA ALA A 135 20.31 20.46 -2.60
C ALA A 135 20.69 18.96 -2.70
N ALA A 136 19.83 18.06 -2.23
CA ALA A 136 20.09 16.62 -2.24
C ALA A 136 19.94 16.01 -3.65
N VAL A 137 18.98 16.48 -4.45
CA VAL A 137 18.77 15.98 -5.82
C VAL A 137 19.86 16.49 -6.79
N ALA A 138 20.46 17.65 -6.53
CA ALA A 138 21.58 18.16 -7.31
C ALA A 138 22.90 17.35 -7.10
N GLY A 139 23.00 16.59 -6.01
CA GLY A 139 24.18 15.76 -5.69
C GLY A 139 24.13 14.33 -6.22
N ALA A 140 22.98 13.83 -6.67
CA ALA A 140 22.82 12.43 -7.10
C ALA A 140 23.05 12.20 -8.61
N SER A 141 23.81 13.08 -9.27
CA SER A 141 24.13 13.00 -10.70
C SER A 141 25.58 12.61 -10.99
N VAL A 142 26.33 12.04 -10.04
CA VAL A 142 27.67 11.51 -10.28
C VAL A 142 27.90 10.26 -9.43
N GLU A 143 27.65 9.08 -10.00
CA GLU A 143 28.54 7.90 -9.95
C GLU A 143 27.95 6.76 -10.81
N GLU A 144 27.95 7.01 -12.11
CA GLU A 144 28.01 5.96 -13.12
C GLU A 144 29.50 5.60 -13.28
N ARG A 145 29.97 4.55 -12.59
CA ARG A 145 31.13 3.68 -12.92
C ARG A 145 31.58 2.83 -11.72
N LEU A 146 31.14 1.57 -11.68
CA LEU A 146 31.96 0.35 -11.58
C LEU A 146 31.06 -0.89 -11.52
#